data_AF-A0A0M0JHU7-F1
#
_entry.id   AF-A0A0M0JHU7-F1
#
_cell.length_a   1.000
_cell.length_b   1.000
_cell.length_c   1.000
_cell.angle_alpha   90.00
_cell.angle_beta   90.00
_cell.angle_gamma   90.00
#
_symmetry.space_group_name_H-M   'P 1'
#
loop_
_entity.id
_entity.type
_entity.pdbx_description
1 polymer ?
#
loop_
_entity_poly.entity_id
_entity_poly.type
_entity_poly.pdbx_seq_one_letter_code
_entity_poly.pdbx_strand_id
1 'polypeptide(L)'
;MKFKPLLATGSECVVVRYDLPFGLAAEPRGRIVVVTKDGPGGEKAGDILRFTTQWTDRQPGMFDVCKCMERQLQNSFDQVVNALVSNDGTYGQDIVLVFERPME
;
A
#
# COMPACT_ATOMS: atom_id res chain seq x y z
N MET A 1 -3.32 -14.78 4.58
CA MET A 1 -4.47 -13.84 4.65
C MET A 1 -5.31 -14.02 3.39
N LYS A 2 -6.63 -14.21 3.51
CA LYS A 2 -7.56 -14.15 2.36
C LYS A 2 -8.41 -12.89 2.55
N PHE A 3 -8.15 -11.84 1.77
CA PHE A 3 -8.96 -10.63 1.76
C PHE A 3 -10.03 -10.73 0.67
N LYS A 4 -11.17 -10.05 0.86
CA LYS A 4 -12.17 -9.95 -0.22
C LYS A 4 -11.53 -9.22 -1.41
N PRO A 5 -11.63 -9.77 -2.63
CA PRO A 5 -11.20 -9.08 -3.84
C PRO A 5 -11.93 -7.73 -3.92
N LEU A 6 -11.21 -6.65 -4.24
CA LEU A 6 -11.88 -5.40 -4.63
C LEU A 6 -12.30 -5.44 -6.09
N LEU A 7 -11.61 -6.23 -6.90
CA LEU A 7 -11.90 -6.37 -8.32
C LEU A 7 -12.94 -7.46 -8.54
N ALA A 8 -13.89 -7.19 -9.44
CA ALA A 8 -14.90 -8.16 -9.88
C ALA A 8 -14.31 -9.24 -10.80
N THR A 9 -13.14 -8.99 -11.38
CA THR A 9 -12.34 -9.93 -12.17
C THR A 9 -11.43 -10.76 -11.27
N GLY A 10 -10.82 -11.83 -11.82
CA GLY A 10 -9.77 -12.55 -11.11
C GLY A 10 -8.67 -11.58 -10.67
N SER A 11 -8.15 -11.74 -9.46
CA SER A 11 -7.04 -10.92 -8.95
C SER A 11 -6.14 -11.76 -8.05
N GLU A 12 -4.85 -11.39 -7.98
CA GLU A 12 -3.90 -11.94 -7.02
C GLU A 12 -3.50 -10.93 -5.95
N CYS A 13 -3.16 -11.45 -4.78
CA CYS A 13 -2.54 -10.70 -3.71
C CYS A 13 -1.01 -10.76 -3.89
N VAL A 14 -0.39 -9.60 -4.11
CA VAL A 14 1.06 -9.46 -4.25
C VAL A 14 1.60 -8.82 -2.99
N VAL A 15 2.46 -9.53 -2.27
CA VAL A 15 3.11 -9.01 -1.06
C VAL A 15 4.53 -8.63 -1.41
N VAL A 16 4.86 -7.35 -1.24
CA VAL A 16 6.18 -6.79 -1.48
C VAL A 16 6.78 -6.37 -0.15
N ARG A 17 8.03 -6.74 0.09
CA ARG A 17 8.81 -6.28 1.24
C ARG A 17 9.97 -5.45 0.71
N TYR A 18 10.10 -4.25 1.25
CA TYR A 18 11.18 -3.32 0.93
C TYR A 18 12.04 -3.08 2.16
N ASP A 19 13.36 -3.03 1.96
CA ASP A 19 14.27 -2.41 2.93
C ASP A 19 14.11 -0.88 2.87
N LEU A 20 14.36 -0.21 3.99
CA LEU A 20 14.33 1.25 4.08
C LEU A 20 15.70 1.85 3.76
N PRO A 21 15.78 2.96 3.00
CA PRO A 21 14.66 3.68 2.38
C PRO A 21 14.13 2.95 1.13
N PHE A 22 12.85 3.15 0.85
CA PHE A 22 12.18 2.58 -0.33
C PHE A 22 11.62 3.67 -1.23
N GLY A 23 11.30 3.30 -2.47
CA GLY A 23 10.59 4.15 -3.42
C GLY A 23 9.35 3.42 -3.95
N LEU A 24 8.22 4.12 -4.00
CA LEU A 24 6.97 3.61 -4.55
C LEU A 24 6.37 4.65 -5.50
N ALA A 25 6.17 4.26 -6.76
CA ALA A 25 5.49 5.09 -7.74
C ALA A 25 3.99 4.78 -7.70
N ALA A 26 3.22 5.51 -6.88
CA ALA A 26 1.77 5.33 -6.77
C ALA A 26 1.03 6.64 -6.58
N GLU A 27 -0.20 6.71 -7.11
CA GLU A 27 -1.04 7.91 -7.10
C GLU A 27 -2.47 7.60 -6.64
N PRO A 28 -3.16 8.54 -5.99
CA PRO A 28 -4.56 8.37 -5.64
C PRO A 28 -5.43 8.46 -6.90
N ARG A 29 -6.30 7.47 -7.12
CA ARG A 29 -7.31 7.44 -8.19
C ARG A 29 -8.68 7.19 -7.59
N GLY A 30 -9.39 8.27 -7.26
CA GLY A 30 -10.70 8.19 -6.62
C GLY A 30 -10.63 7.57 -5.22
N ARG A 31 -11.08 6.31 -5.09
CA ARG A 31 -11.16 5.57 -3.82
C ARG A 31 -10.01 4.58 -3.60
N ILE A 32 -9.02 4.56 -4.48
CA ILE A 32 -7.91 3.62 -4.43
C ILE A 32 -6.57 4.35 -4.66
N VAL A 33 -5.47 3.68 -4.34
CA VAL A 33 -4.11 4.10 -4.67
C VAL A 33 -3.55 3.10 -5.68
N VAL A 34 -3.08 3.58 -6.82
CA VAL A 34 -2.68 2.76 -7.96
C VAL A 34 -1.21 2.99 -8.28
N VAL A 35 -0.47 1.91 -8.45
CA VAL A 35 0.93 1.94 -8.89
C VAL A 35 0.98 2.46 -10.32
N THR A 36 1.80 3.47 -10.57
CA THR A 36 1.91 4.14 -11.87
C THR A 36 3.10 3.67 -12.70
N LYS A 37 4.07 3.00 -12.07
CA LYS A 37 5.26 2.45 -12.71
C LYS A 37 5.74 1.21 -11.97
N ASP A 38 6.24 0.23 -12.71
CA ASP A 38 6.88 -0.97 -12.17
C ASP A 38 8.04 -0.59 -11.23
N GLY A 39 8.11 -1.29 -10.10
CA GLY A 39 9.11 -1.09 -9.07
C GLY A 39 10.01 -2.30 -8.85
N PRO A 40 11.16 -2.12 -8.20
CA PRO A 40 12.14 -3.18 -7.96
C PRO A 40 11.64 -4.26 -6.99
N GLY A 41 10.62 -3.99 -6.18
CA GLY A 41 9.99 -4.94 -5.25
C GLY A 41 9.02 -5.92 -5.91
N GLY A 42 8.74 -5.76 -7.21
CA GLY A 42 7.87 -6.65 -7.98
C GLY A 42 6.42 -6.17 -8.11
N GLU A 43 6.09 -4.99 -7.59
CA GLU A 43 4.88 -4.27 -7.95
C GLU A 43 4.93 -3.80 -9.41
N LYS A 44 3.77 -3.76 -10.05
CA LYS A 44 3.58 -3.41 -11.45
C LYS A 44 2.60 -2.26 -11.61
N ALA A 45 2.77 -1.49 -12.67
CA ALA A 45 1.80 -0.47 -13.04
C ALA A 45 0.38 -1.08 -13.15
N GLY A 46 -0.59 -0.44 -12.48
CA GLY A 46 -1.97 -0.92 -12.36
C GLY A 46 -2.27 -1.70 -11.08
N ASP A 47 -1.26 -2.12 -10.31
CA ASP A 47 -1.46 -2.73 -9.00
C ASP A 47 -2.14 -1.75 -8.03
N ILE A 48 -3.06 -2.26 -7.22
CA ILE A 48 -3.82 -1.47 -6.24
C ILE A 48 -3.22 -1.69 -4.85
N LEU A 49 -2.75 -0.63 -4.19
CA LEU A 49 -2.24 -0.73 -2.82
C LEU A 49 -3.41 -0.97 -1.83
N ARG A 50 -3.42 -2.14 -1.22
CA ARG A 50 -4.46 -2.59 -0.27
C ARG A 50 -4.08 -2.30 1.18
N PHE A 51 -2.85 -2.64 1.56
CA PHE A 51 -2.35 -2.48 2.91
C PHE A 51 -0.89 -2.03 2.88
N THR A 52 -0.49 -1.32 3.92
CA THR A 52 0.90 -1.02 4.22
C THR A 52 1.17 -1.22 5.70
N THR A 53 2.42 -1.45 6.09
CA THR A 53 2.84 -1.28 7.47
C THR A 53 2.72 0.19 7.86
N GLN A 54 2.24 0.45 9.07
CA GLN A 54 2.30 1.74 9.74
C GLN A 54 2.93 1.54 11.12
N TRP A 55 3.87 2.39 11.49
CA TRP A 55 4.48 2.40 12.80
C TRP A 55 3.82 3.46 13.68
N THR A 56 3.38 3.03 14.86
CA THR A 56 2.80 3.90 15.90
C THR A 56 3.42 3.49 17.23
N ASP A 57 3.95 4.45 17.99
CA ASP A 57 4.58 4.20 19.30
C ASP A 57 5.59 3.04 19.29
N ARG A 58 6.44 3.00 18.25
CA ARG A 58 7.47 1.97 18.01
C ARG A 58 6.94 0.56 17.73
N GLN A 59 5.64 0.40 17.46
CA GLN A 59 5.05 -0.88 17.11
C GLN A 59 4.54 -0.87 15.66
N PRO A 60 4.85 -1.93 14.87
CA PRO A 60 4.31 -2.06 13.53
C PRO A 60 2.85 -2.56 13.59
N GLY A 61 1.99 -1.88 12.86
CA GLY A 61 0.60 -2.25 12.61
C GLY A 61 0.32 -2.36 11.12
N MET A 62 -0.82 -2.95 10.78
CA MET A 62 -1.30 -2.99 9.40
C MET A 62 -2.30 -1.86 9.17
N PHE A 63 -2.01 -1.00 8.20
CA PHE A 63 -2.88 0.09 7.78
C PHE A 63 -3.66 -0.30 6.52
N ASP A 64 -4.99 -0.21 6.61
CA ASP A 64 -5.91 -0.51 5.51
C ASP A 64 -6.07 0.72 4.61
N VAL A 65 -5.35 0.71 3.49
CA VAL A 65 -5.30 1.82 2.53
C VAL A 65 -6.66 1.99 1.86
N CYS A 66 -7.33 0.89 1.52
CA CYS A 66 -8.64 0.92 0.88
C CYS A 66 -9.69 1.52 1.78
N LYS A 67 -9.78 1.06 3.04
CA LYS A 67 -10.72 1.61 4.02
C LYS A 67 -10.44 3.09 4.33
N CYS A 68 -9.17 3.52 4.27
CA CYS A 68 -8.83 4.93 4.40
C CYS A 68 -9.37 5.74 3.21
N MET A 69 -9.06 5.30 1.99
CA MET A 69 -9.43 5.99 0.74
C MET A 69 -10.94 5.95 0.44
N GLU A 70 -11.65 4.90 0.85
CA GLU A 70 -13.11 4.76 0.72
C GLU A 70 -13.89 5.87 1.43
N ARG A 71 -13.32 6.46 2.49
CA ARG A 71 -13.95 7.59 3.21
C ARG A 71 -14.01 8.86 2.37
N GLN A 72 -13.16 8.98 1.34
CA GLN A 72 -13.06 10.14 0.46
C GLN A 72 -12.94 11.48 1.21
N LEU A 73 -12.29 11.49 2.37
CA LEU A 73 -11.91 12.72 3.06
C LEU A 73 -10.79 13.42 2.28
N GLN A 74 -10.76 14.75 2.33
CA GLN A 74 -9.75 15.56 1.64
C GLN A 74 -8.31 15.15 1.98
N ASN A 75 -8.07 14.65 3.20
CA ASN A 75 -6.77 14.21 3.71
C ASN A 75 -6.59 12.67 3.71
N SER A 76 -7.42 11.91 3.00
CA SER A 76 -7.32 10.43 3.02
C SER A 76 -5.98 9.98 2.44
N PHE A 77 -5.56 10.57 1.32
CA PHE A 77 -4.28 10.23 0.71
C PHE A 77 -3.10 10.65 1.59
N ASP A 78 -3.18 11.81 2.25
CA ASP A 78 -2.15 12.25 3.21
C ASP A 78 -1.98 11.25 4.35
N GLN A 79 -3.07 10.64 4.83
CA GLN A 79 -3.00 9.58 5.85
C GLN A 79 -2.29 8.32 5.32
N VAL A 80 -2.49 7.96 4.05
CA VAL A 80 -1.77 6.85 3.40
C VAL A 80 -0.28 7.16 3.32
N VAL A 81 0.08 8.38 2.90
CA VAL A 81 1.49 8.83 2.84
C VAL A 81 2.11 8.79 4.24
N ASN A 82 1.42 9.33 5.25
CA ASN A 82 1.87 9.30 6.63
C ASN A 82 2.11 7.87 7.15
N ALA A 83 1.27 6.90 6.76
CA ALA A 83 1.50 5.51 7.08
C ALA A 83 2.78 4.97 6.40
N LEU A 84 2.97 5.24 5.12
CA LEU A 84 4.13 4.82 4.33
C LEU A 84 5.46 5.37 4.87
N VAL A 85 5.45 6.60 5.39
CA VAL A 85 6.66 7.27 5.93
C VAL A 85 6.73 7.27 7.46
N SER A 86 5.86 6.49 8.13
CA SER A 86 5.81 6.43 9.61
C SER A 86 7.06 5.85 10.27
N ASN A 87 7.93 5.21 9.49
CA ASN A 87 9.23 4.71 9.91
C ASN A 87 10.28 5.05 8.87
N ASP A 88 11.35 5.70 9.32
CA ASP A 88 12.50 6.15 8.53
C ASP A 88 13.71 5.22 8.65
N GLY A 89 13.55 4.07 9.32
CA GLY A 89 14.64 3.15 9.68
C GLY A 89 14.92 3.09 11.18
N THR A 90 14.32 3.99 11.96
CA THR A 90 14.55 4.07 13.42
C THR A 90 13.98 2.86 14.17
N TYR A 91 12.81 2.35 13.79
CA TYR A 91 12.11 1.29 14.55
C TYR A 91 12.16 -0.09 13.87
N GLY A 92 12.22 -0.10 12.55
CA GLY A 92 12.40 -1.30 11.73
C GLY A 92 13.19 -0.98 10.48
N GLN A 93 13.79 -1.99 9.86
CA GLN A 93 14.59 -1.82 8.63
C GLN A 93 13.79 -2.07 7.36
N ASP A 94 12.53 -2.49 7.48
CA ASP A 94 11.69 -2.83 6.35
C ASP A 94 10.26 -2.26 6.44
N ILE A 95 9.58 -2.30 5.30
CA ILE A 95 8.16 -2.01 5.14
C ILE A 95 7.52 -3.12 4.30
N VAL A 96 6.30 -3.53 4.67
CA VAL A 96 5.51 -4.49 3.90
C VAL A 96 4.36 -3.78 3.22
N LEU A 97 4.28 -3.95 1.90
CA LEU A 97 3.22 -3.45 1.05
C LEU A 97 2.43 -4.63 0.51
N VAL A 98 1.10 -4.52 0.53
CA VAL A 98 0.20 -5.54 -0.03
C VAL A 98 -0.57 -4.91 -1.15
N PHE A 99 -0.43 -5.47 -2.35
CA PHE A 99 -1.13 -5.04 -3.54
C PHE A 99 -2.16 -6.09 -3.96
N GLU A 100 -3.20 -5.62 -4.65
CA GLU A 100 -4.08 -6.45 -5.45
C GLU A 100 -3.79 -6.18 -6.92
N ARG A 101 -3.45 -7.24 -7.65
CA ARG A 101 -3.17 -7.20 -9.08
C ARG A 101 -4.34 -7.83 -9.84
N PRO A 102 -4.99 -7.12 -10.77
CA PRO A 102 -5.94 -7.74 -11.70
C PRO A 102 -5.25 -8.86 -12.50
N MET A 103 -5.85 -10.04 -12.54
CA MET A 103 -5.51 -11.07 -13.51
C MET A 103 -6.28 -10.78 -14.80
N GLU A 104 -5.59 -10.86 -15.94
CA GLU A 104 -6.22 -10.83 -17.27
C GLU A 104 -7.13 -12.04 -17.51
#